data_AF-A0A3N5S314-F1
#
_entry.id   AF-A0A3N5S314-F1
#
_cell.length_a   1.000
_cell.length_b   1.000
_cell.length_c   1.000
_cell.angle_alpha   90.00
_cell.angle_beta   90.00
_cell.angle_gamma   90.00
#
_symmetry.space_group_name_H-M   'P 1'
#
loop_
_entity.id
_entity.type
_entity.pdbx_description
1 polymer ?
#
loop_
_entity_poly.entity_id
_entity_poly.type
_entity_poly.pdbx_seq_one_letter_code
_entity_poly.pdbx_strand_id
1 'polypeptide(L)'
;GQVELSRNLQIATAAIDSTGMCLFIAFAVLDQPETFQALVDMINAFYGLSLTGDDVTALGKKVLSMERDFNARAGFSAKHDRLPRFFYTEKLPPHNLTWTMKDEELDKVYNW
;
A
#
# COMPACT_ATOMS: atom_id res chain seq x y z
N GLY A 1 -13.56 -0.20 1.76
CA GLY A 1 -13.77 -1.39 0.87
C GLY A 1 -12.46 -2.09 0.56
N GLN A 2 -12.42 -3.17 -0.26
CA GLN A 2 -11.16 -3.92 -0.53
C GLN A 2 -10.07 -3.06 -1.20
N VAL A 3 -10.46 -2.21 -2.16
CA VAL A 3 -9.57 -1.26 -2.85
C VAL A 3 -8.92 -0.28 -1.87
N GLU A 4 -9.73 0.31 -0.99
CA GLU A 4 -9.28 1.30 -0.01
C GLU A 4 -8.37 0.68 1.05
N LEU A 5 -8.72 -0.51 1.55
CA LEU A 5 -7.88 -1.23 2.51
C LEU A 5 -6.50 -1.56 1.89
N SER A 6 -6.49 -2.12 0.68
CA SER A 6 -5.26 -2.43 -0.05
C SER A 6 -4.42 -1.17 -0.29
N ARG A 7 -5.05 -0.08 -0.74
CA ARG A 7 -4.39 1.21 -0.97
C ARG A 7 -3.73 1.74 0.30
N ASN A 8 -4.46 1.80 1.41
CA ASN A 8 -3.96 2.37 2.66
C ASN A 8 -2.80 1.53 3.23
N LEU A 9 -2.88 0.20 3.13
CA LEU A 9 -1.79 -0.69 3.52
C LEU A 9 -0.55 -0.50 2.65
N GLN A 10 -0.71 -0.34 1.33
CA GLN A 10 0.42 -0.06 0.42
C GLN A 10 1.07 1.30 0.75
N ILE A 11 0.28 2.36 0.98
CA ILE A 11 0.80 3.68 1.35
C ILE A 11 1.61 3.60 2.64
N ALA A 12 1.06 2.97 3.68
CA ALA A 12 1.76 2.79 4.95
C ALA A 12 3.04 1.97 4.80
N THR A 13 2.98 0.88 4.04
CA THR A 13 4.13 0.00 3.80
C THR A 13 5.25 0.73 3.06
N ALA A 14 4.93 1.46 1.99
CA ALA A 14 5.91 2.23 1.23
C ALA A 14 6.58 3.33 2.10
N ALA A 15 5.81 3.95 2.99
CA ALA A 15 6.36 4.92 3.94
C ALA A 15 7.31 4.25 4.96
N ILE A 16 6.91 3.11 5.55
CA ILE A 16 7.75 2.34 6.49
C ILE A 16 9.04 1.86 5.81
N ASP A 17 8.94 1.28 4.62
CA ASP A 17 10.08 0.74 3.87
C ASP A 17 11.12 1.84 3.56
N SER A 18 10.64 3.06 3.25
CA SER A 18 11.48 4.24 3.04
C SER A 18 12.29 4.68 4.27
N THR A 19 11.93 4.20 5.46
CA THR A 19 12.67 4.50 6.72
C THR A 19 13.73 3.46 7.04
N GLY A 20 13.74 2.31 6.35
CA GLY A 20 14.60 1.16 6.66
C GLY A 20 14.12 0.32 7.85
N MET A 21 12.93 0.61 8.40
CA MET A 21 12.35 -0.18 9.50
C MET A 21 11.77 -1.49 8.99
N CYS A 22 11.85 -2.54 9.82
CA CYS A 22 11.22 -3.83 9.50
C CYS A 22 9.69 -3.68 9.45
N LEU A 23 9.06 -4.26 8.42
CA LEU A 23 7.61 -4.24 8.23
C LEU A 23 6.81 -4.75 9.44
N PHE A 24 7.41 -5.57 10.31
CA PHE A 24 6.73 -6.09 11.50
C PHE A 24 6.31 -5.01 12.51
N ILE A 25 6.86 -3.79 12.42
CA ILE A 25 6.35 -2.68 13.23
C ILE A 25 4.94 -2.25 12.80
N ALA A 26 4.52 -2.54 11.55
CA ALA A 26 3.23 -2.14 11.00
C ALA A 26 2.05 -2.59 11.85
N PHE A 27 2.13 -3.76 12.49
CA PHE A 27 1.07 -4.24 13.38
C PHE A 27 0.82 -3.31 14.57
N ALA A 28 1.88 -2.75 15.15
CA ALA A 28 1.73 -1.80 16.25
C ALA A 28 1.34 -0.42 15.71
N VAL A 29 2.12 0.12 14.76
CA VAL A 29 1.97 1.52 14.32
C VAL A 29 0.70 1.80 13.52
N LEU A 30 0.04 0.77 12.99
CA LEU A 30 -1.26 0.94 12.32
C LEU A 30 -2.46 0.75 13.25
N ASP A 31 -2.28 0.06 14.39
CA ASP A 31 -3.36 -0.22 15.34
C ASP A 31 -3.35 0.72 16.56
N GLN A 32 -2.19 1.27 16.94
CA GLN A 32 -1.98 2.04 18.17
C GLN A 32 -1.41 3.44 17.89
N PRO A 33 -2.19 4.52 18.06
CA PRO A 33 -1.76 5.89 17.78
C PRO A 33 -0.45 6.32 18.47
N GLU A 34 -0.23 5.86 19.71
CA GLU A 34 0.97 6.15 20.49
C GLU A 34 2.24 5.54 19.88
N THR A 35 2.13 4.36 19.28
CA THR A 35 3.28 3.71 18.63
C THR A 35 3.56 4.32 17.26
N PHE A 36 2.52 4.77 16.55
CA PHE A 36 2.68 5.58 15.35
C PHE A 36 3.42 6.89 15.66
N GLN A 37 2.98 7.61 16.69
CA GLN A 37 3.63 8.84 17.10
C GLN A 37 5.08 8.59 17.53
N ALA A 38 5.37 7.50 18.25
CA ALA A 38 6.73 7.13 18.62
C ALA A 38 7.65 6.88 17.40
N LEU A 39 7.14 6.27 16.32
CA LEU A 39 7.90 6.13 15.07
C LEU A 39 8.24 7.49 14.45
N VAL A 40 7.25 8.39 14.37
CA VAL A 40 7.43 9.74 13.81
C VAL A 40 8.42 10.55 14.66
N ASP A 41 8.27 10.52 15.99
CA ASP A 41 9.16 11.21 16.92
C ASP A 41 10.59 10.69 16.83
N MET A 42 10.78 9.37 16.71
CA MET A 42 12.09 8.76 16.53
C MET A 42 12.76 9.25 15.25
N ILE A 43 12.04 9.27 14.12
CA ILE A 43 12.57 9.75 12.83
C ILE A 43 12.92 11.24 12.92
N ASN A 44 12.03 12.05 13.51
CA ASN A 44 12.25 13.48 13.72
C ASN A 44 13.49 13.74 14.58
N ALA A 45 13.64 13.01 15.69
CA ALA A 45 14.78 13.13 16.57
C ALA A 45 16.10 12.72 15.89
N PHE A 46 16.07 11.67 15.08
CA PHE A 46 17.28 11.17 14.40
C PHE A 46 17.78 12.10 13.29
N TYR A 47 16.86 12.71 12.53
CA TYR A 47 17.19 13.54 11.36
C TYR A 47 17.01 15.04 11.58
N GLY A 48 16.54 15.49 12.76
CA GLY A 48 16.22 16.89 13.01
C GLY A 48 15.04 17.40 12.19
N LEU A 49 14.07 16.53 11.90
CA LEU A 49 12.90 16.84 11.09
C LEU A 49 11.70 17.29 11.95
N SER A 50 10.60 17.65 11.28
CA SER A 50 9.32 17.98 11.91
C SER A 50 8.17 17.36 11.12
N LEU A 51 8.29 16.06 10.84
CA LEU A 51 7.27 15.26 10.16
C LEU A 51 6.01 15.13 11.03
N THR A 52 4.87 15.14 10.37
CA THR A 52 3.54 14.83 10.90
C THR A 52 3.03 13.51 10.32
N GLY A 53 1.90 13.01 10.82
CA GLY A 53 1.27 11.82 10.24
C GLY A 53 0.82 12.00 8.79
N ASP A 54 0.42 13.21 8.41
CA ASP A 54 0.06 13.54 7.03
C ASP A 54 1.29 13.48 6.10
N ASP A 55 2.46 13.88 6.60
CA ASP A 55 3.71 13.78 5.85
C ASP A 55 4.10 12.33 5.57
N VAL A 56 3.87 11.42 6.52
CA VAL A 56 4.09 9.97 6.35
C VAL A 56 3.18 9.42 5.24
N THR A 57 1.90 9.80 5.26
CA THR A 57 0.93 9.39 4.23
C THR A 57 1.30 9.97 2.86
N ALA A 58 1.70 11.24 2.81
CA ALA A 58 2.14 11.90 1.60
C ALA A 58 3.41 11.27 1.01
N LEU A 59 4.35 10.85 1.86
CA LEU A 59 5.55 10.12 1.46
C LEU A 59 5.19 8.80 0.76
N GLY A 60 4.32 7.99 1.37
CA GLY A 60 3.89 6.71 0.78
C GLY A 60 3.22 6.90 -0.59
N LYS A 61 2.31 7.87 -0.72
CA LYS A 61 1.69 8.22 -2.01
C LYS A 61 2.71 8.67 -3.05
N LYS A 62 3.70 9.48 -2.65
CA LYS A 62 4.77 9.97 -3.53
C LYS A 62 5.62 8.82 -4.05
N VAL A 63 6.04 7.91 -3.18
CA VAL A 63 6.83 6.72 -3.55
C VAL A 63 6.07 5.85 -4.53
N LEU A 64 4.83 5.46 -4.20
CA LEU A 64 4.00 4.64 -5.09
C LEU A 64 3.71 5.33 -6.44
N SER A 65 3.54 6.65 -6.46
CA SER A 65 3.39 7.41 -7.72
C SER A 65 4.64 7.29 -8.59
N MET A 66 5.83 7.44 -8.00
CA MET A 66 7.11 7.34 -8.72
C MET A 66 7.35 5.91 -9.25
N GLU A 67 7.08 4.89 -8.45
CA GLU A 67 7.22 3.49 -8.84
C GLU A 67 6.27 3.12 -9.99
N ARG A 68 5.00 3.57 -9.92
CA ARG A 68 4.05 3.32 -11.01
C ARG A 68 4.39 4.07 -12.28
N ASP A 69 4.86 5.31 -12.18
CA ASP A 69 5.34 6.08 -13.32
C ASP A 69 6.59 5.43 -13.97
N PHE A 70 7.51 4.91 -13.16
CA PHE A 70 8.62 4.08 -13.65
C PHE A 70 8.12 2.85 -14.41
N ASN A 71 7.20 2.08 -13.84
CA ASN A 71 6.63 0.90 -14.49
C ASN A 71 5.85 1.25 -15.77
N ALA A 72 5.08 2.34 -15.76
CA ALA A 72 4.35 2.81 -16.95
C ALA A 72 5.31 3.15 -18.10
N ARG A 73 6.43 3.82 -17.82
CA ARG A 73 7.50 4.06 -18.81
C ARG A 73 8.16 2.78 -19.30
N ALA A 74 8.21 1.74 -18.48
CA ALA A 74 8.66 0.41 -18.87
C ALA A 74 7.63 -0.40 -19.68
N GLY A 75 6.43 0.15 -19.94
CA GLY A 75 5.38 -0.48 -20.74
C GLY A 75 4.31 -1.22 -19.93
N PHE A 76 4.34 -1.14 -18.60
CA PHE A 76 3.28 -1.68 -17.76
C PHE A 76 1.99 -0.89 -17.95
N SER A 77 0.86 -1.57 -17.79
CA SER A 77 -0.48 -1.04 -18.00
C SER A 77 -1.47 -1.82 -17.13
N ALA A 78 -2.72 -1.39 -17.05
CA ALA A 78 -3.76 -2.07 -16.26
C ALA A 78 -3.89 -3.58 -16.58
N LYS A 79 -3.53 -4.01 -17.81
CA LYS A 79 -3.52 -5.43 -18.18
C LYS A 79 -2.55 -6.29 -17.36
N HIS A 80 -1.50 -5.69 -16.81
CA HIS A 80 -0.52 -6.36 -15.95
C HIS A 80 -0.95 -6.42 -14.48
N ASP A 81 -1.92 -5.60 -14.10
CA ASP A 81 -2.52 -5.58 -12.76
C ASP A 81 -3.70 -6.58 -12.68
N ARG A 82 -3.59 -7.75 -13.35
CA ARG A 82 -4.63 -8.79 -13.38
C ARG A 82 -4.13 -10.08 -12.77
N LEU A 83 -5.02 -10.81 -12.10
CA LEU A 83 -4.67 -12.09 -11.48
C LEU A 83 -4.45 -13.18 -12.55
N PRO A 84 -3.70 -14.24 -12.23
CA PRO A 84 -3.64 -15.43 -13.07
C PRO A 84 -5.04 -16.01 -13.39
N ARG A 85 -5.21 -16.57 -14.59
CA ARG A 85 -6.51 -17.05 -15.10
C ARG A 85 -7.27 -17.98 -14.15
N PHE A 86 -6.57 -18.85 -13.42
CA PHE A 86 -7.20 -19.82 -12.53
C PHE A 86 -8.03 -19.17 -11.42
N PHE A 87 -7.66 -17.96 -10.95
CA PHE A 87 -8.47 -17.22 -9.97
C PHE A 87 -9.88 -16.90 -10.48
N TYR A 88 -10.07 -16.79 -11.80
CA TYR A 88 -11.37 -16.47 -12.42
C TYR A 88 -12.18 -17.71 -12.82
N THR A 89 -11.54 -18.89 -12.94
CA THR A 89 -12.17 -20.10 -13.48
C THR A 89 -12.29 -21.24 -12.48
N GLU A 90 -11.37 -21.33 -11.53
CA GLU A 90 -11.30 -22.43 -10.56
C GLU A 90 -11.94 -22.01 -9.24
N LYS A 91 -12.99 -22.74 -8.84
CA LYS A 91 -13.68 -22.51 -7.56
C LYS A 91 -12.87 -23.15 -6.43
N LEU A 92 -12.59 -22.37 -5.39
CA LEU A 92 -11.86 -22.88 -4.22
C LEU A 92 -12.84 -23.34 -3.11
N PRO A 93 -12.87 -24.63 -2.75
CA PRO A 93 -13.66 -25.11 -1.60
C PRO A 93 -13.17 -24.51 -0.27
N PRO A 94 -14.02 -24.41 0.75
CA PRO A 94 -15.44 -24.81 0.77
C PRO A 94 -16.37 -23.73 0.20
N HIS A 95 -15.90 -22.49 0.05
CA HIS A 95 -16.72 -21.37 -0.37
C HIS A 95 -17.11 -21.42 -1.85
N ASN A 96 -16.37 -22.17 -2.66
CA ASN A 96 -16.60 -22.38 -4.09
C ASN A 96 -16.72 -21.05 -4.88
N LEU A 97 -15.96 -20.05 -4.44
CA LEU A 97 -15.87 -18.73 -5.07
C LEU A 97 -14.67 -18.67 -6.02
N THR A 98 -14.84 -17.86 -7.05
CA THR A 98 -13.77 -17.33 -7.90
C THR A 98 -13.55 -15.87 -7.55
N TRP A 99 -12.55 -15.23 -8.16
CA TRP A 99 -12.39 -13.78 -8.09
C TRP A 99 -13.67 -13.07 -8.54
N THR A 100 -14.17 -12.16 -7.69
CA THR A 100 -15.45 -11.48 -7.90
C THR A 100 -15.34 -9.97 -8.08
N MET A 101 -14.16 -9.39 -7.84
CA MET A 101 -13.97 -7.94 -7.98
C MET A 101 -13.82 -7.57 -9.46
N LYS A 102 -14.49 -6.49 -9.89
CA LYS A 102 -14.40 -6.04 -11.27
C LYS A 102 -13.06 -5.37 -11.54
N ASP A 103 -12.59 -5.48 -12.77
CA ASP A 103 -11.35 -4.84 -13.22
C ASP A 103 -11.40 -3.32 -13.01
N GLU A 104 -12.55 -2.67 -13.23
CA GLU A 104 -12.70 -1.22 -13.05
C GLU A 104 -12.66 -0.80 -11.57
N GLU A 105 -12.91 -1.72 -10.64
CA GLU A 105 -12.72 -1.47 -9.21
C GLU A 105 -11.24 -1.57 -8.85
N LEU A 106 -10.54 -2.57 -9.40
CA LEU A 106 -9.10 -2.75 -9.21
C LEU A 106 -8.29 -1.59 -9.78
N ASP A 107 -8.69 -1.06 -10.94
CA ASP A 107 -8.04 0.08 -11.59
C ASP A 107 -8.14 1.37 -10.78
N LYS A 108 -8.96 1.41 -9.72
CA LYS A 108 -9.08 2.55 -8.80
C LYS A 108 -8.10 2.50 -7.64
N VAL A 109 -7.30 1.44 -7.46
CA VAL A 109 -6.37 1.31 -6.31
C VAL A 109 -5.47 2.52 -6.15
N TYR A 110 -4.98 3.10 -7.25
CA TYR A 110 -4.03 4.22 -7.18
C TYR A 110 -4.64 5.60 -7.47
N ASN A 111 -5.98 5.71 -7.39
CA ASN A 111 -6.70 6.98 -7.54
C ASN A 111 -6.80 7.65 -6.15
N TRP A 112 -5.81 8.47 -5.82
CA TRP A 112 -5.74 9.25 -4.58
C TRP A 112 -5.48 10.73 -4.84
#